data_AF-A0A1B0D0R4-F1
#
_entry.id   AF-A0A1B0D0R4-F1
#
_cell.length_a   1.000
_cell.length_b   1.000
_cell.length_c   1.000
_cell.angle_alpha   90.00
_cell.angle_beta   90.00
_cell.angle_gamma   90.00
#
_symmetry.space_group_name_H-M   'P 1'
#
loop_
_entity.id
_entity.type
_entity.pdbx_description
1 polymer ?
#
loop_
_entity_poly.entity_id
_entity_poly.type
_entity_poly.pdbx_seq_one_letter_code
_entity_poly.pdbx_strand_id
1 'polypeptide(L)' 'MVDVAGKREPSQEAEAQHWIETVLGERFPQGVLYEDVLRDGVILCRLMNRLSPGIIQRINTSGGDYKMMDNIS' A
#
# COMPACT_ATOMS: atom_id res chain seq x y z
N MET A 1 -4.29 -16.20 -16.92
CA MET A 1 -4.04 -16.67 -15.55
C MET A 1 -2.71 -16.06 -15.14
N VAL A 2 -2.70 -15.05 -14.27
CA VAL A 2 -1.44 -14.43 -13.83
C VAL A 2 -0.82 -15.38 -12.81
N ASP A 3 0.30 -15.99 -13.18
CA ASP A 3 1.11 -16.80 -12.28
C ASP A 3 1.74 -15.84 -11.26
N VAL A 4 1.19 -15.78 -10.05
CA VAL A 4 1.81 -15.04 -8.94
C VAL A 4 2.96 -15.91 -8.45
N ALA A 5 4.05 -15.90 -9.22
CA ALA A 5 5.30 -16.51 -8.81
C ALA A 5 5.67 -15.91 -7.46
N GLY A 6 5.85 -16.73 -6.43
CA GLY A 6 6.15 -16.29 -5.06
C GLY A 6 7.51 -15.60 -4.88
N LYS A 7 8.15 -15.14 -5.96
CA LYS A 7 9.38 -14.37 -5.97
C LYS A 7 9.04 -12.93 -6.31
N ARG A 8 9.47 -12.00 -5.47
CA ARG A 8 9.34 -10.57 -5.75
C ARG A 8 10.31 -10.20 -6.86
N GLU A 9 9.77 -9.72 -7.98
CA GLU A 9 10.57 -9.21 -9.09
C GLU A 9 10.62 -7.66 -9.00
N PRO A 10 11.80 -7.02 -9.03
CA PRO A 10 11.92 -5.56 -8.89
C PRO A 10 11.10 -4.77 -9.92
N SER A 11 10.93 -5.32 -11.12
CA SER A 11 10.10 -4.70 -12.16
C SER A 11 8.61 -4.70 -11.82
N GLN A 12 8.12 -5.74 -11.15
CA GLN A 12 6.72 -5.82 -10.71
C GLN A 12 6.46 -4.88 -9.53
N GLU A 13 7.42 -4.73 -8.61
CA GLU A 13 7.33 -3.75 -7.53
C GLU A 13 7.29 -2.32 -8.09
N ALA A 14 8.12 -2.01 -9.09
CA ALA A 14 8.12 -0.71 -9.75
C ALA A 14 6.79 -0.43 -10.49
N GLU A 15 6.25 -1.43 -11.18
CA GLU A 15 4.94 -1.33 -11.84
C GLU A 15 3.82 -1.11 -10.82
N ALA A 16 3.80 -1.91 -9.74
CA ALA A 16 2.82 -1.78 -8.67
C ALA A 16 2.92 -0.41 -7.98
N GLN A 17 4.12 0.04 -7.62
CA GLN A 17 4.34 1.36 -7.06
C GLN A 17 3.80 2.45 -7.98
N HIS A 18 4.17 2.41 -9.27
CA HIS A 18 3.72 3.42 -10.24
C HIS A 18 2.19 3.45 -10.35
N TRP A 19 1.55 2.29 -10.36
CA TRP A 19 0.08 2.20 -10.39
C TRP A 19 -0.55 2.78 -9.12
N ILE A 20 -0.05 2.43 -7.93
CA ILE A 20 -0.55 2.97 -6.65
C ILE A 20 -0.42 4.49 -6.63
N GLU A 21 0.74 5.02 -6.99
CA GLU A 21 1.00 6.47 -7.05
C GLU A 21 0.05 7.18 -8.02
N THR A 22 -0.24 6.55 -9.17
CA THR A 22 -1.16 7.08 -10.18
C THR A 22 -2.60 7.13 -9.66
N VAL A 23 -3.06 6.07 -8.98
CA VAL A 23 -4.43 6.02 -8.42
C VAL A 23 -4.60 7.01 -7.26
N LEU A 24 -3.58 7.14 -6.41
CA LEU A 24 -3.64 8.05 -5.26
C LEU A 24 -3.42 9.52 -5.67
N GLY A 25 -2.61 9.76 -6.72
CA GLY A 25 -2.12 11.08 -7.10
C GLY A 25 -1.00 11.59 -6.19
N GLU A 26 -0.32 10.70 -5.47
CA GLU A 26 0.79 11.02 -4.55
C GLU A 26 1.97 10.07 -4.79
N ARG A 27 3.19 10.51 -4.46
CA ARG A 27 4.42 9.71 -4.65
C ARG A 27 4.81 9.02 -3.36
N PHE A 28 5.45 7.85 -3.48
CA PHE A 28 6.05 7.18 -2.33
C PHE A 28 7.21 8.04 -1.78
N PRO A 29 7.47 8.00 -0.46
CA PRO A 29 8.58 8.70 0.15
C PRO A 29 9.92 8.30 -0.48
N GLN A 30 10.76 9.28 -0.81
CA GLN A 30 12.10 9.02 -1.33
C GLN A 30 12.99 8.41 -0.24
N GLY A 31 13.79 7.40 -0.59
CA GLY A 31 14.74 6.77 0.32
C GLY A 31 14.14 5.73 1.28
N VAL A 32 12.85 5.39 1.12
CA VAL A 32 12.19 4.32 1.88
C VAL A 32 11.98 3.12 0.96
N LEU A 33 12.18 1.90 1.47
CA LEU A 33 11.98 0.68 0.70
C LEU A 33 10.49 0.48 0.38
N TYR A 34 10.19 -0.06 -0.79
CA TYR A 34 8.81 -0.34 -1.24
C TYR A 34 7.99 -1.10 -0.18
N GLU A 35 8.60 -2.11 0.43
CA GLU A 35 7.98 -2.92 1.48
C GLU A 35 7.71 -2.13 2.77
N ASP A 36 8.61 -1.24 3.16
CA ASP A 36 8.45 -0.40 4.36
C ASP A 36 7.35 0.64 4.16
N VAL A 37 7.19 1.17 2.95
CA VAL A 37 6.12 2.12 2.61
C VAL A 37 4.73 1.48 2.71
N LEU A 38 4.61 0.18 2.41
CA LEU A 38 3.33 -0.54 2.46
C LEU A 38 3.07 -1.23 3.80
N ARG A 39 4.09 -1.32 4.66
CA ARG A 39 4.08 -2.14 5.88
C ARG A 39 3.05 -1.71 6.92
N ASP A 40 2.75 -0.42 7.01
CA ASP A 40 1.79 0.10 7.97
C ASP A 40 0.33 0.03 7.48
N GLY A 41 0.12 -0.37 6.21
CA GLY A 41 -1.19 -0.51 5.58
C GLY A 41 -1.89 0.82 5.26
N VAL A 42 -1.35 1.99 5.63
CA VAL A 42 -2.01 3.28 5.44
C VAL A 42 -2.21 3.58 3.96
N ILE A 43 -1.16 3.39 3.15
CA ILE A 43 -1.24 3.60 1.70
C ILE A 43 -2.24 2.64 1.06
N LEU A 44 -2.28 1.38 1.49
CA LEU A 44 -3.22 0.38 1.00
C LEU A 44 -4.66 0.74 1.34
N CYS A 45 -4.91 1.22 2.56
CA CYS A 45 -6.24 1.68 2.94
C CYS A 45 -6.70 2.89 2.11
N ARG A 46 -5.80 3.86 1.89
CA ARG A 46 -6.09 5.04 1.05
C ARG A 46 -6.36 4.63 -0.39
N LEU A 47 -5.60 3.67 -0.92
CA LEU A 47 -5.78 3.11 -2.26
C LEU A 47 -7.17 2.50 -2.42
N MET A 48 -7.57 1.64 -1.48
CA MET A 48 -8.90 1.03 -1.48
C MET A 48 -10.02 2.07 -1.40
N ASN A 49 -9.87 3.10 -0.57
CA ASN A 49 -10.84 4.20 -0.50
C ASN A 49 -10.88 5.06 -1.78
N ARG A 50 -9.80 5.12 -2.57
CA ARG A 50 -9.84 5.76 -3.90
C ARG A 50 -10.62 4.93 -4.92
N LEU A 51 -10.47 3.60 -4.87
CA LEU A 51 -11.15 2.68 -5.79
C LEU A 51 -12.63 2.50 -5.44
N SER A 52 -12.95 2.43 -4.14
CA SER A 52 -14.30 2.31 -3.62
C SER A 52 -14.46 3.25 -2.42
N PRO A 53 -14.97 4.48 -2.64
CA PRO A 53 -15.13 5.47 -1.58
C PRO A 53 -15.92 4.94 -0.39
N GLY A 54 -15.34 5.05 0.81
CA GLY A 54 -15.99 4.69 2.07
C GLY A 54 -15.91 3.21 2.47
N ILE A 55 -15.15 2.38 1.73
CA ILE A 55 -14.99 0.96 2.06
C ILE A 55 -14.20 0.73 3.36
N ILE A 56 -13.17 1.55 3.60
CA ILE A 56 -12.40 1.55 4.85
C ILE A 56 -12.75 2.81 5.62
N GLN A 57 -13.55 2.64 6.67
CA GLN A 57 -14.07 3.74 7.49
C GLN A 57 -13.03 4.32 8.45
N ARG A 58 -12.04 3.52 8.85
CA ARG A 58 -11.03 3.90 9.82
C ARG A 58 -9.66 3.46 9.35
N ILE A 59 -8.71 4.40 9.31
CA ILE A 59 -7.31 4.15 8.99
C ILE A 59 -6.50 4.57 10.21
N ASN A 60 -5.69 3.67 10.75
CA ASN A 60 -4.78 3.99 11.84
C ASN A 60 -3.51 4.61 11.26
N THR A 61 -3.25 5.89 11.52
CA THR A 61 -2.06 6.62 11.02
C THR A 61 -1.01 6.89 12.10
N SER A 62 -1.27 6.46 13.34
CA SER A 62 -0.38 6.66 14.49
C SER A 62 -0.66 5.61 15.57
N GLY A 63 0.35 5.26 16.36
CA GLY A 63 0.26 4.25 17.41
C GLY A 63 1.41 3.25 17.33
N GLY A 64 1.40 2.23 18.19
CA GLY A 64 2.35 1.12 18.09
C GLY A 64 2.01 0.19 16.93
N ASP A 65 2.98 -0.65 16.53
CA ASP A 65 2.92 -1.55 15.38
C ASP A 65 1.62 -2.36 15.30
N TYR A 66 1.11 -2.86 16.43
CA TYR A 66 -0.14 -3.60 16.51
C TYR A 66 -1.34 -2.83 15.92
N LYS A 67 -1.44 -1.51 16.17
CA LYS A 67 -2.52 -0.69 15.61
C LYS A 67 -2.38 -0.48 14.11
N MET A 68 -1.16 -0.48 13.59
CA MET A 68 -0.93 -0.35 12.15
C MET A 68 -1.26 -1.67 11.45
N MET A 69 -1.02 -2.83 12.09
CA MET A 69 -1.38 -4.14 11.54
C MET A 69 -2.89 -4.28 11.27
N ASP A 70 -3.75 -3.64 12.06
CA ASP A 70 -5.20 -3.59 11.81
C ASP A 70 -5.58 -2.99 10.45
N ASN A 71 -4.69 -2.20 9.82
CA ASN A 71 -4.93 -1.67 8.48
C ASN A 71 -4.84 -2.76 7.38
N ILE A 72 -4.20 -3.91 7.67
CA ILE A 72 -3.92 -5.01 6.72
C ILE A 72 -4.69 -6.30 7.10
N SER A 73 -5.58 -6.24 8.11
CA SER A 73 -6.35 -7.42 8.57
C SER A 73 -7.39 -7.90 7.57
#